data_AF-A0A1G3UIL8-F1
#
_entry.id   AF-A0A1G3UIL8-F1
#
_cell.length_a   1.000
_cell.length_b   1.000
_cell.length_c   1.000
_cell.angle_alpha   90.00
_cell.angle_beta   90.00
_cell.angle_gamma   90.00
#
_symmetry.space_group_name_H-M   'P 1'
#
loop_
_entity.id
_entity.type
_entity.pdbx_description
1 polymer ?
#
loop_
_entity_poly.entity_id
_entity_poly.type
_entity_poly.pdbx_seq_one_letter_code
_entity_poly.pdbx_strand_id
1 'polypeptide(L)'
;MARKVRVFVKDSSQHVILKSLDKLTVFRDEEDCIAFKTFLQECNTGHTIAIHAYVLMPHYFEFLATPSHEDALSKFMQSLGRKYVGYFNKKYHRSGTIWEGRYKSSLVENTRFLFDIMIYIEKTAPEGYSFSSKEKNLYNKKDDIVTYSGLYKELGFTDEQRVQKYATLFSSKADEKKAEFITACLEKQNVTGSLEFIK
;
A
#
# COMPACT_ATOMS: atom_id res chain seq x y z
N MET A 1 4.46 26.89 0.54
CA MET A 1 4.99 26.10 1.68
C MET A 1 6.15 25.25 1.21
N ALA A 2 7.19 25.10 2.04
CA ALA A 2 8.33 24.25 1.74
C ALA A 2 7.91 22.78 1.62
N ARG A 3 8.45 22.10 0.61
CA ARG A 3 8.18 20.68 0.34
C ARG A 3 8.89 19.83 1.39
N LYS A 4 8.16 18.98 2.12
CA LYS A 4 8.78 17.96 2.98
C LYS A 4 9.55 16.97 2.10
N VAL A 5 10.82 16.76 2.43
CA VAL A 5 11.70 15.79 1.74
C VAL A 5 11.18 14.38 2.06
N ARG A 6 11.12 13.52 1.04
CA ARG A 6 10.77 12.10 1.23
C ARG A 6 12.00 11.39 1.73
N VAL A 7 11.91 10.76 2.89
CA VAL A 7 13.04 10.05 3.50
C VAL A 7 13.07 8.64 2.95
N PHE A 8 14.21 8.26 2.36
CA PHE A 8 14.51 6.89 1.97
C PHE A 8 15.50 6.29 2.98
N VAL A 9 15.15 5.11 3.48
CA VAL A 9 16.07 4.26 4.25
C VAL A 9 16.07 2.91 3.57
N LYS A 10 17.27 2.37 3.32
CA LYS A 10 17.43 1.08 2.67
C LYS A 10 16.70 0.00 3.48
N ASP A 11 16.06 -0.94 2.77
CA ASP A 11 15.35 -2.10 3.34
C ASP A 11 14.19 -1.74 4.30
N SER A 12 13.78 -0.46 4.33
CA SER A 12 12.66 0.01 5.15
C SER A 12 11.41 0.22 4.31
N SER A 13 10.25 -0.21 4.83
CA SER A 13 8.99 -0.05 4.12
C SER A 13 8.50 1.39 4.19
N GLN A 14 7.67 1.75 3.22
CA GLN A 14 6.92 2.99 3.16
C GLN A 14 5.44 2.65 3.15
N HIS A 15 4.68 3.21 4.08
CA HIS A 15 3.23 3.20 4.06
C HIS A 15 2.75 4.36 3.17
N VAL A 16 1.97 4.06 2.14
CA VAL A 16 1.67 5.01 1.05
C VAL A 16 0.18 5.06 0.80
N ILE A 17 -0.35 6.28 0.60
CA ILE A 17 -1.74 6.49 0.16
C ILE A 17 -1.80 7.49 -0.99
N LEU A 18 -2.62 7.16 -2.00
CA LEU A 18 -2.98 8.01 -3.13
C LEU A 18 -4.50 8.24 -3.08
N LYS A 19 -4.91 9.49 -2.82
CA LYS A 19 -6.32 9.87 -2.66
C LYS A 19 -6.88 10.55 -3.91
N SER A 20 -8.14 10.26 -4.21
CA SER A 20 -8.87 10.90 -5.29
C SER A 20 -9.23 12.35 -4.95
N LEU A 21 -9.34 13.17 -5.99
CA LEU A 21 -9.79 14.55 -5.88
C LEU A 21 -11.28 14.58 -5.48
N ASP A 22 -11.64 15.40 -4.49
CA ASP A 22 -13.03 15.67 -4.08
C ASP A 22 -13.89 14.42 -3.85
N LYS A 23 -13.29 13.35 -3.28
CA LYS A 23 -13.93 12.04 -3.09
C LYS A 23 -14.52 11.47 -4.39
N LEU A 24 -13.90 11.76 -5.53
CA LEU A 24 -14.24 11.13 -6.80
C LEU A 24 -14.10 9.61 -6.65
N THR A 25 -15.12 8.86 -7.08
CA THR A 25 -15.01 7.40 -7.22
C THR A 25 -14.13 7.11 -8.42
N VAL A 26 -12.87 6.75 -8.14
CA VAL A 26 -11.86 6.41 -9.15
C VAL A 26 -11.90 4.93 -9.52
N PHE A 27 -12.36 4.06 -8.61
CA PHE A 27 -12.69 2.67 -8.94
C PHE A 27 -14.22 2.49 -8.87
N ARG A 28 -14.89 2.62 -10.02
CA ARG A 28 -16.36 2.60 -10.11
C ARG A 28 -16.93 1.21 -10.33
N ASP A 29 -16.15 0.36 -10.99
CA ASP A 29 -16.51 -1.00 -11.34
C ASP A 29 -15.27 -1.92 -11.25
N GLU A 30 -15.46 -3.22 -11.45
CA GLU A 30 -14.36 -4.19 -11.37
C GLU A 30 -13.32 -3.99 -12.46
N GLU A 31 -13.71 -3.52 -13.66
CA GLU A 31 -12.78 -3.28 -14.76
C GLU A 31 -11.77 -2.19 -14.39
N ASP A 32 -12.21 -1.15 -13.67
CA ASP A 32 -11.32 -0.11 -13.16
C ASP A 32 -10.26 -0.67 -12.21
N CYS A 33 -10.67 -1.55 -11.30
CA CYS A 33 -9.76 -2.20 -10.35
C CYS A 33 -8.78 -3.13 -11.09
N ILE A 34 -9.27 -3.92 -12.05
CA ILE A 34 -8.44 -4.83 -12.86
C ILE A 34 -7.43 -4.01 -13.68
N ALA A 35 -7.88 -2.96 -14.37
CA ALA A 35 -7.00 -2.08 -15.14
C ALA A 35 -5.93 -1.44 -14.25
N PHE A 36 -6.30 -1.00 -13.05
CA PHE A 36 -5.33 -0.45 -12.09
C PHE A 36 -4.28 -1.47 -11.66
N LYS A 37 -4.70 -2.71 -11.35
CA LYS A 37 -3.78 -3.82 -11.02
C LYS A 37 -2.82 -4.11 -12.18
N THR A 38 -3.32 -4.14 -13.42
CA THR A 38 -2.49 -4.32 -14.61
C THR A 38 -1.45 -3.21 -14.74
N PHE A 39 -1.86 -1.93 -14.65
CA PHE A 39 -0.91 -0.82 -14.72
C PHE A 39 0.08 -0.81 -13.56
N LEU A 40 -0.33 -1.24 -12.37
CA LEU A 40 0.53 -1.40 -11.21
C LEU A 40 1.66 -2.39 -11.51
N GLN A 41 1.34 -3.55 -12.07
CA GLN A 41 2.33 -4.56 -12.47
C GLN A 41 3.26 -4.02 -13.57
N GLU A 42 2.70 -3.42 -14.63
CA GLU A 42 3.49 -2.85 -15.71
C GLU A 42 4.43 -1.72 -15.24
N CYS A 43 3.99 -0.89 -14.29
CA CYS A 43 4.82 0.19 -13.76
C CYS A 43 5.92 -0.32 -12.83
N ASN A 44 5.76 -1.53 -12.28
CA ASN A 44 6.77 -2.19 -11.46
C ASN A 44 7.67 -3.14 -12.27
N THR A 45 7.81 -2.91 -13.58
CA THR A 45 8.73 -3.69 -14.44
C THR A 45 10.14 -3.63 -13.84
N GLY A 46 10.75 -4.81 -13.62
CA GLY A 46 12.05 -4.94 -12.96
C GLY A 46 11.98 -5.01 -11.42
N HIS A 47 10.78 -5.13 -10.83
CA HIS A 47 10.56 -5.35 -9.40
C HIS A 47 11.30 -4.36 -8.49
N THR A 48 11.27 -3.08 -8.87
CA THR A 48 11.96 -2.01 -8.11
C THR A 48 11.26 -1.67 -6.80
N ILE A 49 10.04 -2.17 -6.61
CA ILE A 49 9.28 -2.01 -5.37
C ILE A 49 8.66 -3.36 -5.00
N ALA A 50 8.88 -3.80 -3.75
CA ALA A 50 8.20 -4.95 -3.19
C ALA A 50 6.96 -4.49 -2.42
N ILE A 51 5.76 -4.78 -2.93
CA ILE A 51 4.49 -4.44 -2.26
C ILE A 51 4.11 -5.57 -1.31
N HIS A 52 3.92 -5.25 -0.02
CA HIS A 52 3.67 -6.24 1.04
C HIS A 52 2.18 -6.35 1.40
N ALA A 53 1.46 -5.24 1.35
CA ALA A 53 0.02 -5.19 1.54
C ALA A 53 -0.59 -4.05 0.71
N TYR A 54 -1.83 -4.19 0.29
CA TYR A 54 -2.56 -3.15 -0.43
C TYR A 54 -4.08 -3.29 -0.31
N VAL A 55 -4.77 -2.19 -0.59
CA VAL A 55 -6.22 -2.15 -0.81
C VAL A 55 -6.54 -1.11 -1.88
N LEU A 56 -7.38 -1.48 -2.84
CA LEU A 56 -8.03 -0.52 -3.75
C LEU A 56 -9.38 -0.17 -3.13
N MET A 57 -9.64 1.10 -2.81
CA MET A 57 -10.92 1.55 -2.28
C MET A 57 -11.48 2.63 -3.18
N PRO A 58 -12.82 2.80 -3.30
CA PRO A 58 -13.46 3.67 -4.29
C PRO A 58 -12.80 5.05 -4.51
N HIS A 59 -12.24 5.65 -3.44
CA HIS A 59 -11.65 6.98 -3.44
C HIS A 59 -10.14 7.01 -3.16
N TYR A 60 -9.49 5.88 -2.92
CA TYR A 60 -8.06 5.86 -2.63
C TYR A 60 -7.40 4.52 -2.92
N PHE A 61 -6.12 4.57 -3.20
CA PHE A 61 -5.23 3.41 -3.21
C PHE A 61 -4.28 3.52 -2.04
N GLU A 62 -4.22 2.50 -1.20
CA GLU A 62 -3.34 2.45 -0.04
C GLU A 62 -2.54 1.16 -0.03
N PHE A 63 -1.25 1.26 0.25
CA PHE A 63 -0.34 0.12 0.20
C PHE A 63 0.90 0.32 1.08
N LEU A 64 1.52 -0.80 1.45
CA LEU A 64 2.79 -0.87 2.14
C LEU A 64 3.82 -1.48 1.20
N ALA A 65 4.96 -0.81 1.00
CA ALA A 65 5.97 -1.32 0.11
C ALA A 65 7.41 -0.94 0.48
N THR A 66 8.36 -1.82 0.14
CA THR A 66 9.79 -1.55 0.27
C THR A 66 10.38 -1.18 -1.10
N PRO A 67 10.79 0.08 -1.32
CA PRO A 67 11.50 0.49 -2.53
C PRO A 67 12.95 -0.02 -2.53
N SER A 68 13.46 -0.43 -3.69
CA SER A 68 14.84 -0.93 -3.81
C SER A 68 15.91 0.18 -3.81
N HIS A 69 15.52 1.41 -4.15
CA HIS A 69 16.38 2.59 -4.15
C HIS A 69 15.54 3.87 -3.99
N GLU A 70 16.19 4.99 -3.67
CA GLU A 70 15.58 6.26 -3.26
C GLU A 70 14.46 6.75 -4.18
N ASP A 71 14.67 6.69 -5.50
CA ASP A 71 13.71 7.19 -6.48
C ASP A 71 12.63 6.19 -6.90
N ALA A 72 12.77 4.91 -6.53
CA ALA A 72 11.93 3.83 -7.05
C ALA A 72 10.44 4.12 -6.85
N LEU A 73 10.05 4.46 -5.61
CA LEU A 73 8.67 4.78 -5.26
C LEU A 73 8.15 6.01 -5.99
N SER A 74 8.96 7.05 -6.11
CA SER A 74 8.55 8.29 -6.78
C SER A 74 8.31 8.06 -8.28
N LYS A 75 9.20 7.34 -8.95
CA LYS A 75 9.09 7.01 -10.39
C LYS A 75 7.91 6.08 -10.67
N PHE A 76 7.74 5.06 -9.85
CA PHE A 76 6.60 4.14 -9.92
C PHE A 76 5.27 4.88 -9.81
N MET A 77 5.10 5.71 -8.76
CA MET A 77 3.85 6.44 -8.55
C MET A 77 3.56 7.45 -9.67
N GLN A 78 4.60 8.06 -10.24
CA GLN A 78 4.45 8.95 -11.40
C GLN A 78 3.95 8.19 -12.64
N SER A 79 4.54 7.03 -12.93
CA SER A 79 4.13 6.19 -14.06
C SER A 79 2.70 5.67 -13.89
N LEU A 80 2.39 5.14 -12.70
CA LEU A 80 1.07 4.59 -12.36
C LEU A 80 -0.02 5.68 -12.49
N GLY A 81 0.23 6.85 -11.89
CA GLY A 81 -0.69 7.98 -11.97
C GLY A 81 -0.97 8.41 -13.41
N ARG A 82 0.07 8.50 -14.26
CA ARG A 82 -0.08 8.89 -15.67
C ARG A 82 -0.92 7.89 -16.47
N LYS A 83 -0.64 6.58 -16.32
CA LYS A 83 -1.37 5.52 -17.05
C LYS A 83 -2.83 5.50 -16.64
N TYR A 84 -3.11 5.49 -15.33
CA TYR A 84 -4.47 5.34 -14.85
C TYR A 84 -5.34 6.58 -15.09
N VAL A 85 -4.79 7.80 -14.94
CA VAL A 85 -5.51 9.03 -15.31
C VAL A 85 -5.94 8.99 -16.78
N GLY A 86 -5.04 8.57 -17.67
CA GLY A 86 -5.34 8.44 -19.10
C GLY A 86 -6.45 7.43 -19.38
N TYR A 87 -6.38 6.24 -18.77
CA TYR A 87 -7.42 5.22 -18.86
C TYR A 87 -8.77 5.74 -18.35
N PHE A 88 -8.81 6.28 -17.13
CA PHE A 88 -10.04 6.73 -16.48
C PHE A 88 -10.71 7.86 -17.24
N ASN A 89 -9.93 8.85 -17.69
CA ASN A 89 -10.45 9.97 -18.47
C ASN A 89 -11.01 9.52 -19.82
N LYS A 90 -10.35 8.55 -20.48
CA LYS A 90 -10.85 7.97 -21.73
C LYS A 90 -12.15 7.19 -21.51
N LYS A 91 -12.20 6.32 -20.50
CA LYS A 91 -13.37 5.47 -20.19
C LYS A 91 -14.60 6.28 -19.80
N TYR A 92 -14.42 7.33 -19.01
CA TYR A 92 -15.53 8.13 -18.47
C TYR A 92 -15.73 9.48 -19.14
N HIS A 93 -15.11 9.71 -20.31
CA HIS A 93 -15.19 10.96 -21.07
C HIS A 93 -14.90 12.21 -20.23
N ARG A 94 -13.85 12.13 -19.40
CA ARG A 94 -13.40 13.22 -18.53
C ARG A 94 -12.10 13.84 -19.03
N SER A 95 -11.75 14.97 -18.43
CA SER A 95 -10.45 15.60 -18.56
C SER A 95 -9.97 16.09 -17.19
N GLY A 96 -8.69 16.43 -17.09
CA GLY A 96 -8.08 16.90 -15.84
C GLY A 96 -7.56 15.80 -14.92
N THR A 97 -7.18 16.19 -13.70
CA THR A 97 -6.68 15.28 -12.67
C THR A 97 -7.82 14.56 -11.96
N ILE A 98 -7.57 13.32 -11.54
CA ILE A 98 -8.49 12.53 -10.69
C ILE A 98 -7.96 12.36 -9.27
N TRP A 99 -6.71 12.78 -9.02
CA TRP A 99 -6.03 12.66 -7.74
C TRP A 99 -5.95 14.04 -7.07
N GLU A 100 -6.07 14.06 -5.74
CA GLU A 100 -5.97 15.29 -4.90
C GLU A 100 -4.58 15.94 -5.01
N GLY A 101 -3.59 15.17 -5.44
CA GLY A 101 -2.24 15.65 -5.69
C GLY A 101 -1.24 14.51 -5.72
N ARG A 102 -0.09 14.73 -5.07
CA ARG A 102 0.91 13.67 -4.89
C ARG A 102 0.46 12.72 -3.79
N TYR A 103 0.89 11.46 -3.90
CA TYR A 103 0.76 10.50 -2.82
C TYR A 103 1.42 11.01 -1.52
N LYS A 104 0.86 10.60 -0.38
CA LYS A 104 1.49 10.73 0.94
C LYS A 104 2.23 9.44 1.26
N SER A 105 3.35 9.55 1.98
CA SER A 105 4.07 8.38 2.47
C SER A 105 4.65 8.60 3.88
N SER A 106 4.73 7.50 4.64
CA SER A 106 5.39 7.41 5.94
C SER A 106 6.44 6.30 5.90
N LEU A 107 7.66 6.59 6.35
CA LEU A 107 8.70 5.58 6.58
C LEU A 107 8.31 4.71 7.78
N VAL A 108 8.54 3.41 7.70
CA VAL A 108 8.10 2.43 8.72
C VAL A 108 9.30 1.79 9.42
N GLU A 109 9.27 1.76 10.76
CA GLU A 109 10.13 0.85 11.55
C GLU A 109 9.61 -0.59 11.38
N ASN A 110 10.12 -1.29 10.38
CA ASN A 110 9.62 -2.61 9.96
C ASN A 110 9.52 -3.61 11.12
N THR A 111 10.53 -3.68 11.99
CA THR A 111 10.61 -4.63 13.11
C THR A 111 9.44 -4.49 14.10
N ARG A 112 8.85 -3.29 14.22
CA ARG A 112 7.74 -3.03 15.15
C ARG A 112 6.39 -2.92 14.44
N PHE A 113 6.33 -2.22 13.31
CA PHE A 113 5.05 -1.78 12.73
C PHE A 113 4.70 -2.45 11.41
N LEU A 114 5.54 -3.34 10.85
CA LEU A 114 5.25 -3.94 9.54
C LEU A 114 3.90 -4.68 9.55
N PHE A 115 3.72 -5.66 10.42
CA PHE A 115 2.48 -6.44 10.47
C PHE A 115 1.29 -5.60 10.91
N ASP A 116 1.49 -4.65 11.82
CA ASP A 116 0.44 -3.73 12.25
C ASP A 116 -0.12 -2.91 11.08
N ILE A 117 0.75 -2.40 10.21
CA ILE A 117 0.32 -1.63 9.02
C ILE A 117 -0.30 -2.55 7.97
N MET A 118 0.26 -3.75 7.73
CA MET A 118 -0.34 -4.73 6.82
C MET A 118 -1.77 -5.07 7.23
N ILE A 119 -1.98 -5.40 8.51
CA ILE A 119 -3.28 -5.71 9.08
C ILE A 119 -4.20 -4.49 9.04
N TYR A 120 -3.69 -3.29 9.35
CA TYR A 120 -4.45 -2.04 9.27
C TYR A 120 -5.01 -1.84 7.85
N ILE A 121 -4.15 -1.90 6.83
CA ILE A 121 -4.54 -1.73 5.42
C ILE A 121 -5.59 -2.78 5.05
N GLU A 122 -5.32 -4.05 5.35
CA GLU A 122 -6.23 -5.13 4.97
C GLU A 122 -7.56 -5.04 5.72
N LYS A 123 -7.59 -4.70 7.01
CA LYS A 123 -8.85 -4.57 7.77
C LYS A 123 -9.79 -3.49 7.23
N THR A 124 -9.31 -2.53 6.43
CA THR A 124 -10.19 -1.57 5.74
C THR A 124 -11.06 -2.21 4.65
N ALA A 125 -10.60 -3.32 4.06
CA ALA A 125 -11.33 -4.03 3.01
C ALA A 125 -12.53 -4.76 3.63
N PRO A 126 -13.77 -4.56 3.12
CA PRO A 126 -14.93 -5.33 3.56
C PRO A 126 -14.74 -6.84 3.41
N GLU A 127 -15.58 -7.61 4.09
CA GLU A 127 -15.63 -9.06 3.88
C GLU A 127 -16.02 -9.40 2.43
N GLY A 128 -15.35 -10.38 1.83
CA GLY A 128 -15.55 -10.75 0.42
C GLY A 128 -14.91 -9.78 -0.60
N TYR A 129 -14.20 -8.75 -0.17
CA TYR A 129 -13.61 -7.77 -1.08
C TYR A 129 -12.31 -8.25 -1.74
N SER A 130 -12.35 -8.46 -3.06
CA SER A 130 -11.27 -9.12 -3.82
C SER A 130 -10.12 -8.22 -4.27
N PHE A 131 -10.23 -6.89 -4.11
CA PHE A 131 -9.20 -5.94 -4.56
C PHE A 131 -8.29 -5.49 -3.40
N SER A 132 -7.82 -6.47 -2.62
CA SER A 132 -6.88 -6.28 -1.51
C SER A 132 -5.87 -7.42 -1.44
N SER A 133 -4.79 -7.20 -0.69
CA SER A 133 -3.76 -8.23 -0.46
C SER A 133 -4.19 -9.37 0.47
N LYS A 134 -5.39 -9.29 1.09
CA LYS A 134 -5.91 -10.33 2.00
C LYS A 134 -5.84 -11.72 1.40
N GLU A 135 -6.22 -11.85 0.14
CA GLU A 135 -6.30 -13.14 -0.53
C GLU A 135 -4.93 -13.84 -0.58
N LYS A 136 -3.85 -13.08 -0.78
CA LYS A 136 -2.49 -13.61 -0.72
C LYS A 136 -2.05 -13.86 0.72
N ASN A 137 -2.15 -12.84 1.58
CA ASN A 137 -1.53 -12.87 2.90
C ASN A 137 -2.28 -13.78 3.89
N LEU A 138 -3.62 -13.90 3.81
CA LEU A 138 -4.39 -14.75 4.71
C LEU A 138 -4.64 -16.16 4.16
N TYR A 139 -4.73 -16.31 2.84
CA TYR A 139 -5.21 -17.56 2.22
C TYR A 139 -4.25 -18.17 1.20
N ASN A 140 -3.03 -17.61 1.06
CA ASN A 140 -2.00 -18.04 0.13
C ASN A 140 -2.48 -18.13 -1.35
N LYS A 141 -3.50 -17.35 -1.74
CA LYS A 141 -3.91 -17.31 -3.15
C LYS A 141 -2.84 -16.63 -4.00
N LYS A 142 -2.81 -16.96 -5.29
CA LYS A 142 -1.86 -16.31 -6.21
C LYS A 142 -2.18 -14.82 -6.34
N ASP A 143 -1.19 -13.97 -6.11
CA ASP A 143 -1.21 -12.55 -6.40
C ASP A 143 0.19 -12.13 -6.86
N ASP A 144 0.31 -11.72 -8.13
CA ASP A 144 1.58 -11.34 -8.75
C ASP A 144 2.02 -9.91 -8.36
N ILE A 145 1.22 -9.18 -7.57
CA ILE A 145 1.57 -7.87 -7.02
C ILE A 145 2.29 -8.01 -5.68
N VAL A 146 1.81 -8.93 -4.84
CA VAL A 146 2.25 -9.04 -3.44
C VAL A 146 3.54 -9.84 -3.34
N THR A 147 4.53 -9.26 -2.69
CA THR A 147 5.80 -9.88 -2.33
C THR A 147 5.91 -9.99 -0.81
N TYR A 148 6.10 -11.20 -0.28
CA TYR A 148 6.37 -11.38 1.14
C TYR A 148 7.68 -10.68 1.55
N SER A 149 7.60 -9.84 2.58
CA SER A 149 8.77 -9.21 3.19
C SER A 149 9.67 -10.24 3.89
N GLY A 150 10.89 -9.84 4.27
CA GLY A 150 11.78 -10.68 5.07
C GLY A 150 11.11 -11.16 6.37
N LEU A 151 10.57 -10.21 7.15
CA LEU A 151 9.84 -10.50 8.39
C LEU A 151 8.64 -11.42 8.17
N TYR A 152 7.92 -11.26 7.05
CA TYR A 152 6.81 -12.16 6.71
C TYR A 152 7.32 -13.59 6.45
N LYS A 153 8.44 -13.73 5.75
CA LYS A 153 9.06 -15.04 5.48
C LYS A 153 9.58 -15.70 6.76
N GLU A 154 9.99 -14.92 7.77
CA GLU A 154 10.39 -15.41 9.09
C GLU A 154 9.24 -16.00 9.91
N LEU A 155 7.98 -15.73 9.55
CA LEU A 155 6.84 -16.37 10.21
C LEU A 155 6.91 -17.90 10.10
N GLY A 156 7.34 -18.46 8.97
CA GLY A 156 7.34 -19.92 8.79
C GLY A 156 8.22 -20.39 7.63
N PHE A 157 8.52 -21.68 7.62
CA PHE A 157 9.36 -22.29 6.59
C PHE A 157 8.60 -22.49 5.27
N THR A 158 7.29 -22.77 5.35
CA THR A 158 6.40 -22.89 4.18
C THR A 158 5.41 -21.74 4.11
N ASP A 159 4.83 -21.52 2.93
CA ASP A 159 3.81 -20.47 2.74
C ASP A 159 2.56 -20.75 3.58
N GLU A 160 2.18 -22.00 3.77
CA GLU A 160 1.05 -22.42 4.61
C GLU A 160 1.29 -22.02 6.08
N GLN A 161 2.49 -22.25 6.60
CA GLN A 161 2.84 -21.86 7.97
C GLN A 161 2.85 -20.35 8.15
N ARG A 162 3.33 -19.60 7.14
CA ARG A 162 3.37 -18.13 7.16
C ARG A 162 1.96 -17.56 7.22
N VAL A 163 1.06 -17.99 6.32
CA VAL A 163 -0.31 -17.48 6.28
C VAL A 163 -1.09 -17.88 7.54
N GLN A 164 -0.85 -19.07 8.11
CA GLN A 164 -1.49 -19.48 9.36
C GLN A 164 -1.09 -18.58 10.53
N LYS A 165 0.20 -18.27 10.68
CA LYS A 165 0.68 -17.36 11.73
C LYS A 165 0.23 -15.92 11.50
N TYR A 166 0.26 -15.47 10.24
CA TYR A 166 -0.26 -14.15 9.89
C TYR A 166 -1.77 -14.04 10.17
N ALA A 167 -2.56 -15.08 9.89
CA ALA A 167 -3.97 -15.12 10.22
C ALA A 167 -4.22 -14.99 11.74
N THR A 168 -3.40 -15.64 12.58
CA THR A 168 -3.45 -15.46 14.04
C THR A 168 -3.22 -14.00 14.44
N LEU A 169 -2.25 -13.31 13.82
CA LEU A 169 -2.02 -11.88 14.06
C LEU A 169 -3.21 -11.04 13.58
N PHE A 170 -3.76 -11.35 12.40
CA PHE A 170 -4.87 -10.64 11.80
C PHE A 170 -6.16 -10.73 12.64
N SER A 171 -6.45 -11.91 13.20
CA SER A 171 -7.61 -12.18 14.06
C SER A 171 -7.50 -11.54 15.45
N SER A 172 -6.33 -11.00 15.83
CA SER A 172 -6.21 -10.25 17.09
C SER A 172 -7.12 -9.02 17.09
N LYS A 173 -7.58 -8.64 18.30
CA LYS A 173 -8.44 -7.47 18.49
C LYS A 173 -7.75 -6.23 17.92
N ALA A 174 -8.50 -5.43 17.14
CA ALA A 174 -7.98 -4.19 16.60
C ALA A 174 -7.52 -3.26 17.74
N ASP A 175 -6.28 -2.80 17.66
CA ASP A 175 -5.74 -1.77 18.54
C ASP A 175 -6.05 -0.40 17.93
N GLU A 176 -7.14 0.21 18.39
CA GLU A 176 -7.63 1.50 17.90
C GLU A 176 -6.57 2.61 18.05
N LYS A 177 -5.83 2.62 19.17
CA LYS A 177 -4.76 3.60 19.39
C LYS A 177 -3.64 3.45 18.37
N LYS A 178 -3.29 2.21 18.03
CA LYS A 178 -2.28 1.94 17.01
C LYS A 178 -2.77 2.34 15.61
N ALA A 179 -4.03 2.08 15.29
CA ALA A 179 -4.65 2.52 14.02
C ALA A 179 -4.67 4.05 13.89
N GLU A 180 -5.04 4.77 14.97
CA GLU A 180 -4.96 6.23 15.04
C GLU A 180 -3.54 6.73 14.84
N PHE A 181 -2.55 6.10 15.49
CA PHE A 181 -1.14 6.45 15.35
C PHE A 181 -0.63 6.27 13.91
N ILE A 182 -0.92 5.14 13.27
CA ILE A 182 -0.57 4.85 11.87
C ILE A 182 -1.17 5.92 10.95
N THR A 183 -2.47 6.19 11.12
CA THR A 183 -3.19 7.20 10.33
C THR A 183 -2.56 8.59 10.50
N ALA A 184 -2.30 9.01 11.74
CA ALA A 184 -1.71 10.31 12.04
C ALA A 184 -0.30 10.47 11.45
N CYS A 185 0.51 9.41 11.48
CA CYS A 185 1.85 9.41 10.87
C CYS A 185 1.77 9.57 9.35
N LEU A 186 0.89 8.82 8.68
CA LEU A 186 0.69 8.90 7.23
C LEU A 186 0.20 10.29 6.79
N GLU A 187 -0.82 10.83 7.49
CA GLU A 187 -1.40 12.13 7.15
C GLU A 187 -0.39 13.27 7.28
N LYS A 188 0.45 13.23 8.33
CA LYS A 188 1.53 14.20 8.58
C LYS A 188 2.83 13.87 7.83
N GLN A 189 2.88 12.72 7.13
CA GLN A 189 4.08 12.15 6.50
C GLN A 189 5.26 12.10 7.48
N ASN A 190 5.00 11.72 8.73
CA ASN A 190 6.00 11.45 9.76
C ASN A 190 6.37 9.97 9.71
N VAL A 191 7.51 9.61 10.30
CA VAL A 191 7.92 8.20 10.44
C VAL A 191 6.95 7.46 11.37
N THR A 192 6.44 6.31 10.93
CA THR A 192 5.72 5.35 11.79
C THR A 192 6.75 4.46 12.49
N GLY A 193 7.24 4.94 13.63
CA GLY A 193 8.29 4.27 14.39
C GLY A 193 8.34 4.71 15.85
N SER A 194 9.11 3.99 16.65
CA SER A 194 9.44 4.32 18.03
C SER A 194 10.29 5.58 18.14
N LEU A 195 10.33 6.18 19.33
CA LEU A 195 11.20 7.33 19.59
C LEU A 195 12.68 6.97 19.42
N GLU A 196 13.07 5.72 19.69
CA GLU A 196 14.44 5.24 19.46
C GLU A 196 14.79 5.20 17.97
N PHE A 197 13.82 4.87 17.11
CA PHE A 197 14.01 4.79 15.66
C PHE A 197 14.06 6.16 14.97
N ILE A 198 13.45 7.18 15.58
CA ILE A 198 13.35 8.53 15.02
C ILE A 198 14.57 9.41 15.37
N LYS A 199 15.33 9.04 16.42
CA LYS A 199 16.56 9.72 16.83
C LYS A 199 17.72 9.41 15.90
#